data_AF-A0A948E0F9-F1
#
_entry.id   AF-A0A948E0F9-F1
#
_cell.length_a   1.000
_cell.length_b   1.000
_cell.length_c   1.000
_cell.angle_alpha   90.00
_cell.angle_beta   90.00
_cell.angle_gamma   90.00
#
_symmetry.space_group_name_H-M   'P 1'
#
loop_
_entity.id
_entity.type
_entity.pdbx_description
1 polymer ?
#
loop_
_entity_poly.entity_id
_entity_poly.type
_entity_poly.pdbx_seq_one_letter_code
_entity_poly.pdbx_strand_id
1 'polypeptide(L)'
;MLLGIAYPLLGYAISLLGNAILLLGKAYPLLGYAILLLGKAYPLLGYAILLLGNAYPLLGYAILLLGNAYPLLGYAILLLGNAYPLLGYATLLLGNAYPLLGYAILLLGNAILLLGNAYPLLGYALWLLENAYQLLGNARWLL
;
A
#
# COMPACT_ATOMS: atom_id res chain seq x y z
N MET A 1 28.31 -0.19 -43.04
CA MET A 1 26.88 -0.48 -42.86
C MET A 1 26.55 -0.88 -41.42
N LEU A 2 27.25 -1.87 -40.82
CA LEU A 2 26.98 -2.35 -39.44
C LEU A 2 27.08 -1.26 -38.36
N LEU A 3 28.09 -0.38 -38.42
CA LEU A 3 28.22 0.75 -37.48
C LEU A 3 27.02 1.71 -37.53
N GLY A 4 26.46 1.95 -38.73
CA GLY A 4 25.30 2.83 -38.91
C GLY A 4 24.01 2.30 -38.27
N ILE A 5 23.94 1.00 -37.98
CA ILE A 5 22.81 0.35 -37.30
C ILE A 5 23.08 0.22 -35.80
N ALA A 6 24.33 -0.03 -35.41
CA ALA A 6 24.70 -0.25 -34.01
C ALA A 6 24.51 1.00 -33.13
N TYR A 7 24.95 2.19 -33.58
CA TYR A 7 24.84 3.41 -32.78
C TYR A 7 23.39 3.84 -32.49
N PRO A 8 22.45 3.82 -33.46
CA PRO A 8 21.03 4.08 -33.18
C PRO A 8 20.42 3.08 -32.20
N LEU A 9 20.77 1.79 -32.31
CA LEU A 9 20.32 0.75 -31.38
C LEU A 9 20.78 1.05 -29.95
N LEU A 10 22.03 1.48 -29.79
CA LEU A 10 22.62 1.85 -28.51
C LEU A 10 21.90 3.07 -27.90
N GLY A 11 21.62 4.09 -28.71
CA GLY A 11 20.85 5.27 -28.28
C GLY A 11 19.43 4.91 -27.82
N TYR A 12 18.74 4.04 -28.57
CA TYR A 12 17.40 3.58 -28.20
C TYR A 12 17.41 2.74 -26.91
N ALA A 13 18.39 1.86 -26.76
CA ALA A 13 18.55 1.06 -25.55
C ALA A 13 18.80 1.94 -24.30
N ILE A 14 19.69 2.94 -24.41
CA ILE A 14 19.94 3.90 -23.33
C ILE A 14 18.66 4.68 -22.96
N SER A 15 17.88 5.10 -23.96
CA SER A 15 16.61 5.80 -23.73
C SER A 15 15.60 4.92 -22.97
N LEU A 16 15.45 3.65 -23.37
CA LEU A 16 14.59 2.70 -22.67
C LEU A 16 15.05 2.45 -21.24
N LEU A 17 16.37 2.36 -21.02
CA LEU A 17 16.95 2.17 -19.69
C LEU A 17 16.66 3.38 -18.79
N GLY A 18 16.77 4.59 -19.34
CA GLY A 18 16.37 5.82 -18.64
C GLY A 18 14.89 5.83 -18.25
N ASN A 19 14.00 5.42 -19.17
CA ASN A 19 12.57 5.30 -18.89
C ASN A 19 12.28 4.25 -17.81
N ALA A 20 12.93 3.09 -17.85
CA ALA A 20 12.79 2.05 -16.85
C ALA A 20 13.22 2.55 -15.45
N ILE A 21 14.38 3.21 -15.36
CA ILE A 21 14.86 3.81 -14.10
C ILE A 21 13.89 4.85 -13.57
N LEU A 22 13.31 5.68 -14.44
CA LEU A 22 12.33 6.69 -14.03
C LEU A 22 11.05 6.05 -13.48
N LEU A 23 10.57 4.96 -14.09
CA LEU A 23 9.42 4.20 -13.59
C LEU A 23 9.72 3.57 -12.22
N LEU A 24 10.89 2.95 -12.06
CA LEU A 24 11.36 2.42 -10.76
C LEU A 24 11.43 3.53 -9.70
N GLY A 25 12.01 4.68 -10.06
CA GLY A 25 12.11 5.85 -9.19
C GLY A 25 10.77 6.42 -8.74
N LYS A 26 9.69 6.20 -9.51
CA LYS A 26 8.31 6.53 -9.10
C LYS A 26 7.66 5.43 -8.26
N ALA A 27 7.96 4.16 -8.56
CA ALA A 27 7.33 3.02 -7.89
C ALA A 27 7.76 2.87 -6.42
N TYR A 28 9.06 2.98 -6.13
CA TYR A 28 9.56 2.76 -4.76
C TYR A 28 9.04 3.77 -3.73
N PRO A 29 8.94 5.08 -4.01
CA PRO A 29 8.29 6.02 -3.09
C PRO A 29 6.83 5.68 -2.82
N LEU A 30 6.07 5.24 -3.84
CA LEU A 30 4.68 4.82 -3.66
C LEU A 30 4.56 3.60 -2.74
N LEU A 31 5.46 2.62 -2.86
CA LEU A 31 5.53 1.50 -1.91
C LEU A 31 5.80 2.00 -0.49
N GLY A 32 6.76 2.90 -0.31
CA GLY A 32 7.09 3.48 0.98
C GLY A 32 5.89 4.19 1.62
N TYR A 33 5.17 5.01 0.85
CA TYR A 33 3.96 5.68 1.33
C TYR A 33 2.84 4.70 1.67
N ALA A 34 2.64 3.67 0.85
CA ALA A 34 1.64 2.65 1.13
C ALA A 34 1.92 1.91 2.45
N ILE A 35 3.17 1.49 2.67
CA ILE A 35 3.60 0.84 3.92
C ILE A 35 3.37 1.77 5.12
N LEU A 36 3.70 3.06 5.00
CA LEU A 36 3.48 4.04 6.05
C LEU A 36 1.98 4.19 6.39
N LEU A 37 1.11 4.22 5.38
CA LEU A 37 -0.34 4.27 5.59
C LEU A 37 -0.87 3.00 6.27
N LEU A 38 -0.40 1.82 5.86
CA LEU A 38 -0.72 0.56 6.54
C LEU A 38 -0.28 0.60 8.02
N GLY A 39 0.94 1.08 8.27
CA GLY A 39 1.48 1.25 9.62
C GLY A 39 0.68 2.19 10.51
N LYS A 40 -0.09 3.12 9.92
CA LYS A 40 -1.05 3.98 10.65
C LYS A 40 -2.43 3.33 10.82
N ALA A 41 -2.89 2.60 9.80
CA ALA A 41 -4.24 2.02 9.79
C ALA A 41 -4.39 0.85 10.77
N TYR A 42 -3.41 -0.06 10.84
CA TYR A 42 -3.51 -1.25 11.69
C TYR A 42 -3.60 -0.94 13.19
N PRO A 43 -2.82 -0.02 13.77
CA PRO A 43 -3.00 0.39 15.16
C PRO A 43 -4.39 0.94 15.45
N LEU A 44 -4.94 1.76 14.54
CA LEU A 44 -6.30 2.31 14.69
C LEU A 44 -7.36 1.19 14.74
N LEU A 45 -7.24 0.18 13.86
CA LEU A 45 -8.10 -1.01 13.91
C LEU A 45 -7.95 -1.77 15.23
N GLY A 46 -6.72 -1.98 15.69
CA GLY A 46 -6.45 -2.66 16.95
C GLY A 46 -7.11 -1.94 18.14
N TYR A 47 -6.97 -0.62 18.22
CA TYR A 47 -7.62 0.18 19.25
C TYR A 47 -9.15 0.16 19.15
N ALA A 48 -9.70 0.23 17.93
CA ALA A 48 -11.15 0.13 17.74
C ALA A 48 -11.69 -1.21 18.23
N ILE A 49 -11.03 -2.33 17.89
CA ILE A 49 -11.43 -3.68 18.33
C ILE A 49 -11.36 -3.78 19.86
N LEU A 50 -10.32 -3.23 20.49
CA LEU A 50 -10.19 -3.23 21.95
C LEU A 50 -11.35 -2.45 22.61
N LEU A 51 -11.70 -1.28 22.08
CA LEU A 51 -12.82 -0.49 22.59
C LEU A 51 -14.17 -1.22 22.44
N LEU A 52 -14.41 -1.87 21.29
CA LEU A 52 -15.59 -2.73 21.10
C LEU A 52 -15.61 -3.88 22.10
N GLY A 53 -14.47 -4.54 22.30
CA GLY A 53 -14.29 -5.62 23.27
C GLY A 53 -14.59 -5.21 24.71
N ASN A 54 -14.38 -3.94 25.06
CA ASN A 54 -14.75 -3.40 26.37
C ASN A 54 -16.22 -2.94 26.44
N ALA A 55 -16.75 -2.39 25.35
CA ALA A 55 -18.09 -1.82 25.32
C ALA A 55 -19.20 -2.88 25.35
N TYR A 56 -19.05 -3.98 24.60
CA TYR A 56 -20.09 -5.02 24.53
C TYR A 56 -20.37 -5.73 25.87
N PRO A 57 -19.35 -6.11 26.67
CA PRO A 57 -19.58 -6.65 28.01
C PRO A 57 -20.32 -5.67 28.91
N LEU A 58 -19.96 -4.38 28.90
CA LEU A 58 -20.64 -3.34 29.69
C LEU A 58 -22.12 -3.25 29.34
N LEU A 59 -22.45 -3.28 28.05
CA LEU A 59 -23.83 -3.34 27.54
C LEU A 59 -24.56 -4.59 28.01
N GLY A 60 -23.94 -5.77 27.90
CA GLY A 60 -24.51 -7.03 28.37
C GLY A 60 -24.82 -7.00 29.86
N TYR A 61 -23.90 -6.51 30.69
CA TYR A 61 -24.12 -6.34 32.13
C TYR A 61 -25.23 -5.34 32.43
N ALA A 62 -25.27 -4.21 31.72
CA ALA A 62 -26.33 -3.23 31.91
C ALA A 62 -27.72 -3.80 31.61
N ILE A 63 -27.86 -4.55 30.51
CA ILE A 63 -29.13 -5.21 30.13
C ILE A 63 -29.55 -6.22 31.21
N LEU A 64 -28.61 -7.01 31.72
CA LEU A 64 -28.86 -7.93 32.84
C LEU A 64 -29.36 -7.21 34.10
N LEU A 65 -28.76 -6.05 34.43
CA LEU A 65 -29.16 -5.27 35.60
C LEU A 65 -30.52 -4.58 35.42
N LEU A 66 -30.87 -4.14 34.21
CA LEU A 66 -32.21 -3.58 33.91
C LEU A 66 -33.33 -4.62 34.09
N GLY A 67 -33.03 -5.90 33.90
CA GLY A 67 -33.97 -6.99 34.19
C GLY A 67 -34.18 -7.27 35.68
N ASN A 68 -33.36 -6.67 36.56
CA ASN A 68 -33.41 -6.84 38.01
C ASN A 68 -33.92 -5.56 38.72
N ALA A 69 -34.40 -5.69 39.97
CA ALA A 69 -35.17 -4.70 40.71
C ALA A 69 -34.62 -3.24 40.75
N TYR A 70 -35.49 -2.29 41.10
CA TYR A 70 -35.27 -0.83 41.18
C TYR A 70 -33.88 -0.33 41.68
N PRO A 71 -33.25 -0.87 42.75
CA PRO A 71 -31.95 -0.36 43.22
C PRO A 71 -30.80 -0.55 42.21
N LEU A 72 -30.92 -1.48 41.26
CA LEU A 72 -29.87 -1.76 40.27
C LEU A 72 -30.00 -0.89 39.00
N LEU A 73 -31.11 -0.16 38.85
CA LEU A 73 -31.39 0.66 37.68
C LEU A 73 -30.34 1.77 37.48
N GLY A 74 -29.92 2.42 38.57
CA GLY A 74 -28.90 3.47 38.51
C GLY A 74 -27.54 2.96 38.02
N TYR A 75 -27.13 1.77 38.47
CA TYR A 75 -25.91 1.12 37.99
C TYR A 75 -26.01 0.73 36.51
N ALA A 76 -27.16 0.22 36.09
CA ALA A 76 -27.38 -0.12 34.68
C ALA A 76 -27.27 1.11 33.76
N ILE A 77 -27.86 2.24 34.16
CA ILE A 77 -27.76 3.50 33.42
C ILE A 77 -26.30 3.97 33.32
N LEU A 78 -25.53 3.87 34.41
CA LEU A 78 -24.12 4.26 34.43
C LEU A 78 -23.28 3.38 33.48
N LEU A 79 -23.50 2.06 33.49
CA LEU A 79 -22.83 1.14 32.57
C LEU A 79 -23.15 1.45 31.10
N LEU A 80 -24.41 1.75 30.78
CA LEU A 80 -24.80 2.22 29.44
C LEU A 80 -24.10 3.53 29.08
N GLY A 81 -24.06 4.48 30.02
CA GLY A 81 -23.38 5.76 29.87
C GLY A 81 -21.88 5.63 29.58
N ASN A 82 -21.24 4.55 30.03
CA ASN A 82 -19.84 4.23 29.71
C ASN A 82 -19.69 3.44 28.40
N ALA A 83 -20.62 2.53 28.09
CA ALA A 83 -20.56 1.68 26.90
C ALA A 83 -20.73 2.48 25.60
N TYR A 84 -21.70 3.40 25.53
CA TYR A 84 -21.99 4.14 24.30
C TYR A 84 -20.84 5.03 23.82
N PRO A 85 -20.14 5.81 24.68
CA PRO A 85 -18.96 6.56 24.27
C PRO A 85 -17.84 5.66 23.71
N LEU A 86 -17.61 4.49 24.32
CA LEU A 86 -16.61 3.53 23.82
C LEU A 86 -16.96 3.04 22.40
N LEU A 87 -18.24 2.73 22.13
CA LEU A 87 -18.71 2.39 20.79
C LEU A 87 -18.54 3.55 19.80
N GLY A 88 -18.83 4.78 20.23
CA GLY A 88 -18.64 5.98 19.41
C GLY A 88 -17.18 6.18 19.00
N TYR A 89 -16.25 6.08 19.98
CA TYR A 89 -14.82 6.17 19.70
C TYR A 89 -14.32 5.03 18.82
N ALA A 90 -14.77 3.79 19.05
CA ALA A 90 -14.43 2.67 18.20
C ALA A 90 -14.86 2.91 16.74
N THR A 91 -16.09 3.40 16.55
CA THR A 91 -16.64 3.70 15.22
C THR A 91 -15.84 4.78 14.51
N LEU A 92 -15.43 5.84 15.22
CA LEU A 92 -14.58 6.91 14.68
C LEU A 92 -13.20 6.38 14.27
N LEU A 93 -12.59 5.52 15.10
CA LEU A 93 -11.29 4.91 14.77
C LEU A 93 -11.39 4.01 13.53
N LEU A 94 -12.44 3.19 13.42
CA LEU A 94 -12.73 2.41 12.21
C LEU A 94 -12.92 3.32 10.98
N GLY A 95 -13.69 4.40 11.14
CA GLY A 95 -13.93 5.40 10.09
C GLY A 95 -12.66 6.08 9.59
N ASN A 96 -11.63 6.20 10.43
CA ASN A 96 -10.31 6.71 10.03
C ASN A 96 -9.40 5.63 9.45
N ALA A 97 -9.48 4.39 9.95
CA ALA A 97 -8.59 3.31 9.55
C ALA A 97 -8.91 2.78 8.14
N TYR A 98 -10.19 2.60 7.79
CA TYR A 98 -10.57 2.03 6.50
C TYR A 98 -10.15 2.90 5.29
N PRO A 99 -10.32 4.23 5.30
CA PRO A 99 -9.80 5.07 4.23
C PRO A 99 -8.28 4.96 4.07
N LEU A 100 -7.54 4.91 5.18
CA LEU A 100 -6.07 4.74 5.15
C LEU A 100 -5.68 3.42 4.48
N LEU A 101 -6.37 2.31 4.80
CA LEU A 101 -6.18 1.03 4.10
C LEU A 101 -6.49 1.14 2.61
N GLY A 102 -7.62 1.76 2.24
CA GLY A 102 -8.01 1.95 0.85
C GLY A 102 -6.95 2.71 0.05
N TYR A 103 -6.43 3.81 0.60
CA TYR A 103 -5.35 4.57 -0.02
C TYR A 103 -4.05 3.77 -0.12
N ALA A 104 -3.68 3.02 0.93
CA ALA A 104 -2.50 2.17 0.90
C ALA A 104 -2.57 1.12 -0.21
N ILE A 105 -3.71 0.44 -0.35
CA ILE A 105 -3.94 -0.58 -1.39
C ILE A 105 -3.84 0.03 -2.79
N LEU A 106 -4.42 1.22 -3.00
CA LEU A 106 -4.35 1.93 -4.28
C LEU A 106 -2.90 2.30 -4.63
N LEU A 107 -2.12 2.81 -3.67
CA LEU A 107 -0.72 3.13 -3.87
C LEU A 107 0.13 1.89 -4.18
N LEU A 108 -0.12 0.77 -3.49
CA LEU A 108 0.50 -0.53 -3.79
C LEU A 108 0.20 -0.97 -5.23
N GLY A 109 -1.08 -0.91 -5.64
CA GLY A 109 -1.50 -1.25 -6.99
C GLY A 109 -0.76 -0.40 -8.05
N ASN A 110 -0.71 0.91 -7.85
CA ASN A 110 0.01 1.82 -8.75
C ASN A 110 1.51 1.52 -8.79
N ALA A 111 2.14 1.24 -7.64
CA ALA A 111 3.55 0.89 -7.61
C ALA A 111 3.83 -0.42 -8.34
N ILE A 112 3.00 -1.45 -8.14
CA ILE A 112 3.12 -2.74 -8.83
C ILE A 112 2.97 -2.56 -10.35
N LEU A 113 2.02 -1.74 -10.80
CA LEU A 113 1.88 -1.43 -12.23
C LEU A 113 3.12 -0.75 -12.81
N LEU A 114 3.70 0.23 -12.10
CA LEU A 114 4.93 0.89 -12.53
C LEU A 114 6.12 -0.08 -12.60
N LEU A 115 6.27 -0.96 -11.60
CA LEU A 115 7.28 -2.01 -11.62
C LEU A 115 7.05 -2.98 -12.78
N GLY A 116 5.80 -3.40 -12.99
CA GLY A 116 5.39 -4.27 -14.08
C GLY A 116 5.67 -3.69 -15.46
N ASN A 117 5.67 -2.36 -15.59
CA ASN A 117 6.09 -1.67 -16.82
C ASN A 117 7.62 -1.51 -16.90
N ALA A 118 8.29 -1.24 -15.77
CA ALA A 118 9.73 -0.98 -15.75
C ALA A 118 10.58 -2.22 -16.11
N TYR A 119 10.25 -3.38 -15.57
CA TYR A 119 11.07 -4.59 -15.76
C TYR A 119 11.13 -5.08 -17.22
N PRO A 120 10.01 -5.13 -17.99
CA PRO A 120 10.06 -5.44 -19.41
C PRO A 120 10.88 -4.44 -20.22
N LEU A 121 10.77 -3.13 -19.93
CA LEU A 121 11.60 -2.12 -20.59
C LEU A 121 13.08 -2.36 -20.33
N LEU A 122 13.44 -2.70 -19.09
CA LEU A 122 14.82 -2.99 -18.71
C LEU A 122 15.35 -4.24 -19.43
N GLY A 123 14.56 -5.31 -19.47
CA GLY A 123 14.90 -6.51 -20.22
C GLY A 123 15.10 -6.25 -21.71
N TYR A 124 14.21 -5.46 -22.32
CA TYR A 124 14.32 -5.11 -23.74
C TYR A 124 15.52 -4.18 -24.02
N ALA A 125 15.79 -3.23 -23.14
CA ALA A 125 16.98 -2.37 -23.25
C ALA A 125 18.29 -3.16 -23.18
N LEU A 126 18.38 -4.13 -22.25
CA LEU A 126 19.56 -5.00 -22.12
C LEU A 126 19.74 -5.87 -23.37
N TRP A 127 18.65 -6.46 -23.88
CA TRP A 127 18.69 -7.23 -25.12
C TRP A 127 19.17 -6.38 -26.30
N LEU A 128 18.70 -5.14 -26.44
CA LEU A 128 19.17 -4.23 -27.49
C LEU A 128 20.64 -3.85 -27.33
N LEU A 129 21.11 -3.64 -26.10
CA LEU A 129 22.53 -3.39 -25.82
C LEU A 129 23.40 -4.56 -26.26
N GLU A 130 23.02 -5.79 -25.90
CA GLU A 130 23.73 -6.99 -26.33
C GLU A 130 23.83 -7.08 -27.86
N ASN A 131 22.71 -6.89 -28.57
CA ASN A 131 22.70 -6.88 -30.03
C ASN A 131 23.59 -5.78 -30.62
N ALA A 132 23.55 -4.57 -30.05
CA ALA A 132 24.40 -3.46 -30.50
C ALA A 132 25.89 -3.77 -30.31
N TYR A 133 26.27 -4.36 -29.18
CA TYR A 133 27.65 -4.76 -28.91
C TYR A 133 28.12 -5.90 -29.83
N GLN A 134 27.25 -6.87 -30.14
CA GLN A 134 27.55 -7.92 -31.12
C GLN A 134 27.79 -7.33 -32.51
N LEU A 135 26.97 -6.37 -32.95
CA LEU A 135 27.15 -5.68 -34.23
C LEU A 135 28.46 -4.88 -34.29
N LEU A 136 28.82 -4.20 -33.19
CA LEU A 136 30.10 -3.49 -33.06
C LEU A 136 31.29 -4.46 -33.11
N GLY A 137 31.19 -5.59 -32.42
CA GLY A 137 32.20 -6.65 -32.46
C GLY A 137 32.41 -7.18 -33.87
N ASN A 138 31.32 -7.51 -34.57
CA ASN A 138 31.38 -8.01 -35.95
C ASN A 138 31.92 -6.97 -36.93
N ALA A 139 31.57 -5.69 -36.77
CA ALA A 139 32.11 -4.61 -37.60
C ALA A 139 33.63 -4.45 -37.44
N ARG A 140 34.17 -4.72 -36.24
CA ARG A 140 35.60 -4.64 -35.95
C ARG A 140 36.41 -5.78 -36.60
N TRP A 141 35.81 -6.95 -36.78
CA TRP A 141 36.46 -8.10 -37.44
C TRP A 141 36.43 -8.04 -38.98
N LEU A 142 35.57 -7.19 -39.55
CA LEU A 142 35.41 -6.99 -40.99
C LEU A 142 36.18 -5.78 -41.55
N LEU A 143 36.90 -5.05 -40.68
CA LEU A 143 37.84 -3.98 -40.99
C LEU A 143 39.28 -4.51 -40.92
#